data_AF-A0A9D1UQZ4-F1
#
_entry.id   AF-A0A9D1UQZ4-F1
#
_cell.length_a   1.000
_cell.length_b   1.000
_cell.length_c   1.000
_cell.angle_alpha   90.00
_cell.angle_beta   90.00
_cell.angle_gamma   90.00
#
_symmetry.space_group_name_H-M   'P 1'
#
loop_
_entity.id
_entity.type
_entity.pdbx_description
1 polymer ?
#
loop_
_entity_poly.entity_id
_entity_poly.type
_entity_poly.pdbx_seq_one_letter_code
_entity_poly.pdbx_strand_id
1 'polypeptide(L)' 'MSEPDHDSLPSVNSVMGGRAGHSNGRRATVNNCPYCMSESLFPRADTDNAWECRECRRAFSVKFHGHITA' A
#
# COMPACT_ATOMS: atom_id res chain seq x y z
N MET A 1 -16.42 4.20 38.27
CA MET A 1 -15.73 3.26 37.36
C MET A 1 -15.71 3.98 36.03
N SER A 2 -14.59 4.62 35.69
CA SER A 2 -14.51 5.51 34.54
C SER A 2 -14.47 4.66 33.26
N GLU A 3 -15.46 4.81 32.39
CA GLU A 3 -15.46 4.20 31.06
C GLU A 3 -14.24 4.69 30.26
N PRO A 4 -13.53 3.81 29.54
CA PRO A 4 -12.40 4.21 28.71
C PRO A 4 -12.91 4.94 27.46
N ASP A 5 -12.39 6.15 27.27
CA ASP A 5 -12.62 7.05 26.14
C ASP A 5 -12.26 6.32 24.84
N HIS A 6 -13.27 5.90 24.07
CA HIS A 6 -13.07 5.22 22.80
C HIS A 6 -12.82 6.29 21.74
N ASP A 7 -11.54 6.53 21.48
CA ASP A 7 -10.99 7.50 20.53
C ASP A 7 -11.75 7.39 19.18
N SER A 8 -12.70 8.30 18.97
CA SER A 8 -13.65 8.27 17.83
C SER A 8 -13.07 8.94 16.58
N LEU A 9 -11.74 8.99 16.45
CA LEU A 9 -11.09 9.58 15.30
C LEU A 9 -11.17 8.61 14.10
N PRO A 10 -11.74 9.03 12.95
CA PRO A 10 -11.68 8.22 11.74
C PRO A 10 -10.22 8.08 11.30
N SER A 11 -9.86 6.87 10.88
CA SER A 11 -8.55 6.55 10.31
C SER A 11 -8.18 7.58 9.24
N VAL A 12 -7.03 8.24 9.39
CA VAL A 12 -6.43 9.19 8.44
C VAL A 12 -6.35 8.66 7.00
N ASN A 13 -6.53 7.34 6.83
CA ASN A 13 -6.56 6.66 5.54
C ASN A 13 -7.89 6.81 4.76
N SER A 14 -8.91 7.46 5.32
CA SER A 14 -10.23 7.58 4.68
C SER A 14 -10.36 8.72 3.65
N VAL A 15 -9.38 9.63 3.53
CA VAL A 15 -9.54 10.88 2.76
C VAL A 15 -8.66 10.98 1.50
N MET A 16 -7.76 10.02 1.25
CA MET A 16 -6.94 10.05 0.02
C MET A 16 -7.47 9.03 -0.99
N GLY A 17 -8.13 9.54 -2.04
CA GLY A 17 -8.78 8.79 -3.12
C GLY A 17 -7.86 7.99 -4.05
N GLY A 18 -6.97 7.18 -3.48
CA GLY A 18 -6.30 6.07 -4.15
C GLY A 18 -6.86 4.77 -3.58
N ARG A 19 -7.25 3.84 -4.45
CA ARG A 19 -7.83 2.54 -4.09
C ARG A 19 -7.09 1.92 -2.89
N ALA A 20 -7.86 1.70 -1.82
CA ALA A 20 -7.47 1.12 -0.53
C ALA A 20 -5.99 0.76 -0.39
N GLY A 21 -5.23 1.62 0.31
CA GLY A 21 -3.92 1.23 0.84
C GLY A 21 -4.05 -0.10 1.58
N HIS A 22 -3.18 -1.05 1.28
CA HIS A 22 -3.17 -2.37 1.92
C HIS A 22 -3.18 -2.24 3.45
N SER A 23 -3.83 -3.18 4.13
CA SER A 23 -3.87 -3.22 5.61
C SER A 23 -2.49 -3.28 6.27
N ASN A 24 -1.45 -3.66 5.52
CA ASN A 24 -0.07 -3.55 5.96
C ASN A 24 0.44 -2.10 5.76
N GLY A 25 0.45 -1.31 6.84
CA GLY A 25 0.95 0.06 6.84
C GLY A 25 2.43 0.23 6.50
N ARG A 26 3.21 -0.87 6.39
CA ARG A 26 4.59 -0.84 5.87
C ARG A 26 4.69 -0.98 4.36
N ARG A 27 3.61 -1.36 3.68
CA ARG A 27 3.60 -1.58 2.23
C ARG A 27 3.40 -0.26 1.51
N ALA A 28 4.35 0.08 0.64
CA ALA A 28 4.18 1.19 -0.28
C ALA A 28 3.13 0.83 -1.36
N THR A 29 2.16 1.73 -1.57
CA THR A 29 1.18 1.61 -2.65
C THR A 29 1.80 2.01 -3.99
N VAL A 30 1.55 1.23 -5.04
CA VAL A 30 1.88 1.55 -6.42
C VAL A 30 0.64 1.53 -7.29
N ASN A 31 0.54 2.49 -8.20
CA ASN A 31 -0.63 2.63 -9.08
C ASN A 31 -0.41 1.98 -10.45
N ASN A 32 0.84 1.90 -10.92
CA ASN A 32 1.18 1.40 -12.26
C ASN A 32 2.34 0.42 -12.20
N CYS A 33 2.26 -0.64 -13.01
CA CYS A 33 3.34 -1.59 -13.16
C CYS A 33 4.57 -0.91 -13.77
N PRO A 34 5.77 -1.03 -13.19
CA PRO A 34 6.98 -0.41 -13.73
C PRO A 34 7.43 -0.99 -15.08
N TYR A 35 6.82 -2.09 -15.53
CA TYR A 35 7.20 -2.80 -16.74
C TYR A 35 6.23 -2.62 -17.92
N CYS A 36 4.92 -2.56 -17.66
CA CYS A 36 3.91 -2.47 -18.73
C CYS A 36 2.91 -1.32 -18.52
N MET A 37 3.12 -0.48 -17.50
CA MET A 37 2.27 0.66 -17.13
C MET A 37 0.83 0.33 -16.72
N SER A 38 0.43 -0.95 -16.76
CA SER A 38 -0.89 -1.42 -16.33
C SER A 38 -1.16 -1.14 -14.85
N GLU A 39 -2.41 -0.87 -14.54
CA GLU A 39 -2.95 -0.69 -13.19
C GLU A 39 -3.44 -2.00 -12.55
N SER A 40 -3.32 -3.12 -13.27
CA SER A 40 -3.75 -4.45 -12.83
C SER A 40 -2.74 -5.07 -11.85
N LEU A 41 -2.59 -4.43 -10.70
CA LEU A 41 -1.64 -4.75 -9.63
C LEU A 41 -2.33 -5.38 -8.42
N PHE A 42 -1.75 -6.46 -7.91
CA PHE A 42 -2.29 -7.22 -6.78
C PHE A 42 -1.19 -7.50 -5.75
N PRO A 43 -1.50 -7.47 -4.44
CA PRO A 43 -0.54 -7.85 -3.41
C PRO A 43 -0.22 -9.34 -3.50
N ARG A 44 1.03 -9.69 -3.25
CA ARG A 44 1.44 -11.08 -3.01
C ARG A 44 1.74 -11.31 -1.53
N ALA A 45 1.49 -12.53 -1.07
CA ALA A 45 1.74 -12.96 0.30
C ALA A 45 3.22 -13.30 0.56
N ASP A 46 4.02 -13.49 -0.50
CA ASP A 46 5.42 -13.91 -0.42
C ASP A 46 6.27 -12.98 0.47
N THR A 47 6.02 -11.66 0.36
CA THR A 47 6.63 -10.66 1.24
C THR A 47 5.67 -9.51 1.50
N ASP A 48 5.88 -8.81 2.62
CA ASP A 48 5.14 -7.61 3.04
C ASP A 48 5.11 -6.48 2.01
N ASN A 49 5.95 -6.55 0.97
CA ASN A 49 6.12 -5.53 -0.05
C ASN A 49 5.95 -6.06 -1.48
N ALA A 50 5.62 -7.34 -1.67
CA ALA A 50 5.51 -7.97 -2.99
C ALA A 50 4.19 -7.64 -3.72
N TRP A 51 4.31 -7.36 -5.01
CA TRP A 51 3.23 -7.05 -5.93
C TRP A 51 3.32 -7.95 -7.17
N GLU A 52 2.18 -8.30 -7.74
CA GLU A 52 2.06 -8.98 -9.03
C GLU A 52 1.30 -8.11 -10.01
N CYS A 53 1.80 -8.00 -11.24
CA CYS A 53 1.01 -7.49 -12.35
C CYS A 53 0.33 -8.65 -13.08
N ARG A 54 -1.00 -8.62 -13.20
CA ARG A 54 -1.77 -9.69 -13.84
C ARG A 54 -1.71 -9.66 -15.38
N GLU A 55 -1.31 -8.53 -15.96
CA GLU A 55 -1.15 -8.42 -17.41
C GLU A 55 0.21 -8.97 -17.88
N CYS A 56 1.31 -8.46 -17.34
CA CYS A 56 2.65 -8.91 -17.74
C CYS A 56 3.20 -10.09 -16.91
N ARG A 57 2.45 -10.56 -15.91
CA ARG A 57 2.77 -11.71 -15.03
C ARG A 57 4.10 -11.58 -14.28
N ARG A 58 4.54 -10.35 -14.00
CA ARG A 58 5.77 -10.10 -13.24
C ARG A 58 5.44 -9.86 -11.78
N ALA A 59 6.29 -10.41 -10.91
CA ALA A 59 6.29 -10.13 -9.48
C ALA A 59 7.49 -9.22 -9.13
N PHE A 60 7.26 -8.24 -8.26
CA PHE A 60 8.27 -7.28 -7.82
C PHE A 60 7.98 -6.81 -6.38
N SER A 61 8.94 -6.18 -5.70
CA SER A 61 8.72 -5.61 -4.36
C SER A 61 8.91 -4.09 -4.37
N VAL A 62 8.06 -3.36 -3.64
CA VAL A 62 8.14 -1.90 -3.54
C VAL A 62 8.33 -1.49 -2.09
N LYS A 63 9.39 -0.73 -1.82
CA LYS A 63 9.72 -0.23 -0.48
C LYS A 63 9.97 1.27 -0.53
N PHE A 64 9.32 2.00 0.36
CA PHE A 64 9.65 3.40 0.61
C PHE A 64 10.86 3.47 1.53
N HIS A 65 11.93 4.11 1.07
CA HIS A 65 13.19 4.24 1.83
C HIS A 65 13.28 5.53 2.65
N GLY A 66 12.27 6.40 2.58
CA GLY A 66 12.31 7.74 3.16
C GLY A 66 12.73 8.80 2.14
N HIS A 67 12.83 10.04 2.59
CA HIS A 67 13.36 11.14 1.80
C HIS A 67 14.88 11.13 1.82
N ILE A 68 15.49 11.13 0.65
CA ILE A 68 16.92 11.43 0.49
C ILE A 68 17.07 12.95 0.47
N THR A 69 17.70 13.52 1.51
CA THR A 69 18.09 14.94 1.51
C THR A 69 19.44 15.11 0.82
N ALA A 70 19.73 16.31 0.31
CA ALA A 70 21.08 16.74 -0.04
C ALA A 70 21.88 17.11 1.21
#